data_AF-A0A1A0VZL5-F1
#
_entry.id   AF-A0A1A0VZL5-F1
#
_cell.length_a   1.000
_cell.length_b   1.000
_cell.length_c   1.000
_cell.angle_alpha   90.00
_cell.angle_beta   90.00
_cell.angle_gamma   90.00
#
_symmetry.space_group_name_H-M   'P 1'
#
loop_
_entity.id
_entity.type
_entity.pdbx_description
1 polymer ?
#
loop_
_entity_poly.entity_id
_entity_poly.type
_entity_poly.pdbx_seq_one_letter_code
_entity_poly.pdbx_strand_id
1 'polypeptide(L)' 'MRERFGVSERRACTVVGLHRSTMRLIPAPITTEETELRAWLRRFSTDRPRWGWRRAAKMARRAGCYL' A
#
# COMPACT_ATOMS: atom_id res chain seq x y z
N MET A 1 4.28 18.19 -6.59
CA MET A 1 2.86 18.33 -7.02
C MET A 1 2.70 19.37 -8.11
N ARG A 2 3.08 20.62 -7.86
CA ARG A 2 2.96 21.71 -8.85
C ARG A 2 3.83 21.51 -10.09
N GLU A 3 5.10 21.16 -9.91
CA GLU A 3 6.03 20.91 -11.01
C GLU A 3 5.66 19.67 -11.84
N ARG A 4 5.29 18.57 -11.16
CA ARG A 4 4.98 17.29 -11.83
C ARG A 4 3.60 17.24 -12.49
N PHE A 5 2.58 17.88 -11.89
CA PHE A 5 1.18 17.74 -12.29
C PHE A 5 0.47 19.06 -12.58
N GLY A 6 1.14 20.21 -12.46
CA GLY A 6 0.54 21.53 -12.72
C GLY A 6 -0.54 21.98 -11.73
N VAL A 7 -0.78 21.22 -10.66
CA VAL A 7 -1.87 21.48 -9.69
C VAL A 7 -1.34 21.86 -8.31
N SER A 8 -2.13 22.67 -7.59
CA SER A 8 -1.86 22.94 -6.17
C SER A 8 -2.06 21.67 -5.33
N GLU A 9 -1.28 21.53 -4.26
CA GLU A 9 -1.45 20.44 -3.29
C GLU A 9 -2.87 20.40 -2.72
N ARG A 10 -3.50 21.57 -2.49
CA ARG A 10 -4.90 21.68 -2.06
C ARG A 10 -5.83 20.97 -3.04
N ARG A 11 -5.74 21.28 -4.34
CA ARG A 11 -6.57 20.65 -5.38
C ARG A 11 -6.30 19.14 -5.44
N ALA A 12 -5.04 18.72 -5.38
CA ALA A 12 -4.68 17.30 -5.39
C ALA A 12 -5.30 16.55 -4.21
N CYS A 13 -5.18 17.09 -2.99
CA CYS A 13 -5.75 16.50 -1.78
C CYS A 13 -7.29 16.42 -1.84
N THR A 14 -7.96 17.47 -2.35
CA THR A 14 -9.41 17.45 -2.56
C THR A 14 -9.83 16.35 -3.54
N VAL A 15 -9.09 16.15 -4.63
CA VAL A 15 -9.41 15.10 -5.63
C VAL A 15 -9.22 13.70 -5.07
N VAL A 16 -8.15 13.46 -4.31
CA VAL A 16 -7.86 12.13 -3.72
C VAL A 16 -8.73 11.86 -2.48
N GLY A 17 -9.31 12.90 -1.87
CA GLY A 17 -10.07 12.78 -0.62
C GLY A 17 -9.20 12.61 0.63
N LEU A 18 -7.91 12.95 0.55
CA LEU A 18 -6.97 12.88 1.68
C LEU A 18 -6.76 14.26 2.30
N HIS A 19 -6.61 14.30 3.62
CA HIS A 19 -6.24 15.54 4.30
C HIS A 19 -4.78 15.93 4.00
N ARG A 20 -4.52 17.23 3.88
CA ARG A 20 -3.17 17.76 3.59
C ARG A 20 -2.14 17.33 4.64
N SER A 21 -2.53 17.19 5.92
CA SER A 21 -1.60 16.71 6.95
C SER A 21 -1.10 15.29 6.66
N THR A 22 -1.98 14.40 6.19
CA THR A 22 -1.62 13.04 5.79
C THR A 22 -0.68 13.04 4.57
N MET A 23 -0.99 13.87 3.56
CA MET A 23 -0.15 13.98 2.36
C MET A 23 1.26 14.54 2.65
N ARG A 24 1.40 15.31 3.74
CA ARG A 24 2.69 15.90 4.18
C ARG A 24 3.49 15.00 5.11
N LEU A 25 2.94 13.87 5.53
CA LEU A 25 3.71 12.89 6.31
C LEU A 25 4.87 12.37 5.46
N ILE A 26 6.05 12.31 6.07
CA ILE A 26 7.20 11.64 5.47
C ILE A 26 6.94 10.13 5.63
N PRO A 27 6.78 9.37 4.53
CA PRO A 27 6.58 7.94 4.65
C PRO A 27 7.85 7.30 5.21
N ALA A 28 7.68 6.32 6.09
CA ALA A 28 8.79 5.48 6.52
C ALA A 28 9.41 4.76 5.31
N PRO A 29 10.73 4.51 5.31
CA PRO A 29 11.34 3.69 4.28
C PRO A 29 10.72 2.29 4.30
N ILE A 30 10.33 1.81 3.12
CA ILE A 30 9.77 0.46 2.95
C ILE A 30 10.92 -0.54 3.08
N THR A 31 10.80 -1.52 3.96
CA THR A 31 11.82 -2.56 4.13
C THR A 31 11.75 -3.58 2.98
N THR A 32 12.83 -4.34 2.79
CA THR A 32 12.84 -5.47 1.83
C THR A 32 11.74 -6.47 2.15
N GLU A 33 11.59 -6.83 3.44
CA GLU A 33 10.53 -7.73 3.92
C GLU A 33 9.14 -7.19 3.58
N GLU A 34 8.89 -5.90 3.79
CA GLU A 34 7.60 -5.28 3.44
C GLU A 34 7.35 -5.32 1.92
N THR A 35 8.38 -5.10 1.12
CA THR A 35 8.29 -5.19 -0.34
C THR A 35 7.92 -6.59 -0.80
N GLU A 36 8.57 -7.62 -0.24
CA GLU A 36 8.30 -9.02 -0.53
C GLU A 36 6.89 -9.43 -0.09
N LEU A 37 6.46 -9.01 1.11
CA LEU A 37 5.12 -9.26 1.63
C LEU A 37 4.06 -8.62 0.72
N ARG A 38 4.26 -7.37 0.28
CA ARG A 38 3.34 -6.70 -0.67
C ARG A 38 3.28 -7.43 -2.01
N ALA A 39 4.40 -7.90 -2.53
CA ALA A 39 4.44 -8.67 -3.78
C ALA A 39 3.70 -10.01 -3.62
N TRP A 40 3.91 -10.72 -2.51
CA TRP A 40 3.21 -11.95 -2.20
C TRP A 40 1.70 -11.73 -2.05
N LEU A 41 1.27 -10.68 -1.33
CA LEU A 41 -0.16 -10.36 -1.14
C LEU A 41 -0.87 -10.05 -2.45
N ARG A 42 -0.21 -9.37 -3.40
CA ARG A 42 -0.76 -9.13 -4.74
C ARG A 42 -0.98 -10.44 -5.48
N ARG A 43 0.03 -11.31 -5.56
CA ARG A 43 -0.08 -12.64 -6.19
C ARG A 43 -1.19 -13.47 -5.55
N PHE A 44 -1.19 -13.56 -4.22
CA PHE A 44 -2.20 -14.29 -3.47
C PHE A 44 -3.62 -13.80 -3.78
N SER A 45 -3.82 -12.48 -3.84
CA SER A 45 -5.14 -11.89 -4.11
C SER A 45 -5.60 -12.16 -5.54
N THR A 46 -4.69 -12.14 -6.52
CA THR A 46 -5.00 -12.48 -7.91
C THR A 46 -5.33 -13.97 -8.07
N ASP A 47 -4.57 -14.86 -7.43
CA ASP A 47 -4.79 -16.31 -7.50
C ASP A 47 -6.05 -16.75 -6.74
N ARG A 48 -6.41 -16.01 -5.67
CA ARG A 48 -7.47 -16.37 -4.72
C ARG A 48 -8.36 -15.16 -4.38
N PRO A 49 -9.09 -14.58 -5.34
CA PRO A 49 -9.81 -13.32 -5.16
C PRO A 49 -10.92 -13.38 -4.10
N ARG A 50 -11.51 -14.55 -3.86
CA ARG A 50 -12.61 -14.74 -2.90
C ARG A 50 -12.16 -15.07 -1.48
N TRP A 51 -10.85 -15.18 -1.22
CA TRP A 51 -10.35 -15.69 0.07
C TRP A 51 -10.25 -14.61 1.16
N GLY A 52 -10.16 -13.34 0.76
CA GLY A 52 -10.08 -12.21 1.67
C GLY A 52 -8.81 -12.17 2.52
N TRP A 53 -8.67 -11.08 3.28
CA TRP A 53 -7.45 -10.76 4.01
C TRP A 53 -7.15 -11.75 5.16
N ARG A 54 -8.18 -12.31 5.82
CA ARG A 54 -7.97 -13.24 6.94
C ARG A 54 -7.24 -14.51 6.51
N ARG A 55 -7.60 -15.07 5.34
CA ARG A 55 -6.90 -16.23 4.79
C ARG A 55 -5.54 -15.85 4.26
N ALA A 56 -5.40 -14.67 3.65
CA ALA A 56 -4.10 -14.15 3.22
C ALA A 56 -3.11 -14.09 4.40
N ALA A 57 -3.52 -13.54 5.55
CA ALA A 57 -2.68 -13.47 6.75
C ALA A 57 -2.27 -14.87 7.27
N LYS A 58 -3.19 -15.84 7.29
CA LYS A 58 -2.87 -17.22 7.69
C LYS A 58 -1.87 -17.88 6.72
N MET A 59 -2.00 -17.61 5.43
CA MET A 59 -1.13 -18.17 4.40
C MET A 59 0.22 -17.47 4.33
N ALA A 60 0.30 -16.16 4.57
CA ALA A 60 1.54 -15.41 4.65
C ALA A 60 2.43 -15.96 5.78
N ARG A 61 1.85 -16.21 6.96
CA ARG A 61 2.56 -16.85 8.10
C ARG A 61 3.06 -18.24 7.76
N ARG A 62 2.26 -19.04 7.06
CA ARG A 62 2.66 -20.40 6.62
C ARG A 62 3.76 -20.39 5.57
N ALA A 63 3.79 -19.35 4.72
CA ALA A 63 4.79 -19.19 3.68
C ALA A 63 6.10 -18.57 4.20
N GLY A 64 6.19 -18.20 5.48
CA GLY A 64 7.35 -17.52 6.05
C GLY A 64 7.46 -16.05 5.65
N CYS A 65 6.43 -15.45 5.03
CA CYS A 65 6.45 -14.05 4.58
C CYS A 65 6.14 -13.03 5.70
N TYR A 66 6.46 -13.38 6.95
CA TYR A 66 6.19 -12.59 8.17
C TYR A 66 7.11 -13.10 9.29
N LEU A 67 8.42 -13.06 9.06
CA LEU A 67 9.48 -13.35 10.03
C LEU A 67 10.75 -12.60 9.62
#